data_AF-A0A5A7Y2A9-F1
#
_entry.id   AF-A0A5A7Y2A9-F1
#
_cell.length_a   1.000
_cell.length_b   1.000
_cell.length_c   1.000
_cell.angle_alpha   90.00
_cell.angle_beta   90.00
_cell.angle_gamma   90.00
#
_symmetry.space_group_name_H-M   'P 1'
#
loop_
_entity.id
_entity.type
_entity.pdbx_description
1 polymer ?
#
loop_
_entity_poly.entity_id
_entity_poly.type
_entity_poly.pdbx_seq_one_letter_code
_entity_poly.pdbx_strand_id
1 'polypeptide(L)'
;MAVMKAKSSVQLLMATEAASTGWLGDVDFASDLEEIEDHFRRIVALRIMVAELTALPKPNSDDRKILADAKATTSRLERKADERVKLLEQCASEARHIEDSLQQERDDARLAAAREKLHGDLAAMIYGAESTAPSSSESGADAVIARVQAYREIKGELERARVDVNAVDSDKNDSSHDSSASGISSSLRGAWKWITE
;
A
#
# COMPACT_ATOMS: atom_id res chain seq x y z
N MET A 1 27.22 36.58 -1.08
CA MET A 1 26.04 35.80 -1.52
C MET A 1 26.40 34.33 -1.76
N ALA A 2 27.32 34.01 -2.67
CA ALA A 2 27.69 32.62 -3.01
C ALA A 2 28.13 31.74 -1.80
N VAL A 3 29.06 32.22 -0.96
CA VAL A 3 29.50 31.49 0.25
C VAL A 3 28.33 31.23 1.21
N MET A 4 27.43 32.20 1.39
CA MET A 4 26.26 32.03 2.26
C MET A 4 25.30 30.99 1.70
N LYS A 5 25.06 31.00 0.38
CA LYS A 5 24.26 29.98 -0.29
C LYS A 5 24.85 28.59 -0.08
N ALA A 6 26.15 28.41 -0.30
CA ALA A 6 26.84 27.14 -0.07
C ALA A 6 26.61 26.62 1.36
N LYS A 7 26.82 27.49 2.36
CA LYS A 7 26.60 27.13 3.77
C LYS A 7 25.15 26.77 4.06
N SER A 8 24.20 27.53 3.53
CA SER A 8 22.77 27.22 3.68
C SER A 8 22.38 25.91 3.01
N SER A 9 22.90 25.59 1.83
CA SER A 9 22.65 24.32 1.15
C SER A 9 23.19 23.14 1.95
N VAL A 10 24.42 23.24 2.47
CA VAL A 10 25.00 22.21 3.35
C VAL A 10 24.17 22.06 4.62
N GLN A 11 23.74 23.16 5.25
CA GLN A 11 22.88 23.09 6.44
C GLN A 11 21.55 22.39 6.17
N LEU A 12 20.89 22.69 5.05
CA LEU A 12 19.64 22.04 4.66
C LEU A 12 19.84 20.54 4.41
N LEU A 13 20.93 20.18 3.75
CA LEU A 13 21.29 18.78 3.49
C LEU A 13 21.53 18.02 4.79
N MET A 14 22.34 18.57 5.70
CA MET A 14 22.66 17.94 6.98
C MET A 14 21.47 17.87 7.95
N ALA A 15 20.41 18.66 7.71
CA ALA A 15 19.18 18.62 8.50
C ALA A 15 18.20 17.53 8.03
N THR A 16 18.48 16.82 6.93
CA THR A 16 17.61 15.74 6.44
C THR A 16 17.71 14.49 7.29
N GLU A 17 16.64 13.69 7.33
CA GLU A 17 16.66 12.38 8.00
C GLU A 17 17.66 11.47 7.29
N ALA A 18 17.75 11.55 5.97
CA ALA A 18 18.73 10.82 5.16
C ALA A 18 20.18 11.06 5.63
N ALA A 19 20.53 12.29 6.04
CA ALA A 19 21.83 12.58 6.65
C ALA A 19 21.96 11.92 8.04
N SER A 20 20.95 12.11 8.91
CA SER A 20 21.01 11.63 10.30
C SER A 20 20.98 10.10 10.46
N THR A 21 20.33 9.41 9.53
CA THR A 21 20.20 7.94 9.51
C THR A 21 21.35 7.26 8.77
N GLY A 22 22.31 8.03 8.28
CA GLY A 22 23.48 7.53 7.56
C GLY A 22 23.19 7.07 6.13
N TRP A 23 21.99 7.36 5.59
CA TRP A 23 21.61 7.00 4.22
C TRP A 23 22.50 7.69 3.18
N LEU A 24 22.92 8.93 3.45
CA LEU A 24 23.87 9.67 2.61
C LEU A 24 25.32 9.19 2.74
N GLY A 25 25.62 8.29 3.69
CA GLY A 25 26.98 7.88 4.03
C GLY A 25 27.76 8.92 4.84
N ASP A 26 29.06 8.70 4.98
CA ASP A 26 29.99 9.65 5.62
C ASP A 26 30.36 10.75 4.62
N VAL A 27 29.55 11.81 4.61
CA VAL A 27 29.73 12.97 3.72
C VAL A 27 30.26 14.16 4.51
N ASP A 28 31.44 14.64 4.09
CA ASP A 28 32.04 15.86 4.64
C ASP A 28 32.15 16.94 3.56
N PHE A 29 31.40 18.03 3.75
CA PHE A 29 31.39 19.18 2.86
C PHE A 29 32.34 20.29 3.31
N ALA A 30 33.11 20.10 4.39
CA ALA A 30 34.03 21.10 4.92
C ALA A 30 35.07 21.52 3.87
N SER A 31 35.63 20.56 3.13
CA SER A 31 36.60 20.83 2.06
C SER A 31 35.99 21.65 0.93
N ASP A 32 34.74 21.40 0.54
CA ASP A 32 34.07 22.18 -0.51
C ASP A 32 33.81 23.62 -0.06
N LEU A 33 33.39 23.80 1.19
CA LEU A 33 33.18 25.13 1.78
C LEU A 33 34.49 25.91 1.89
N GLU A 34 35.57 25.26 2.32
CA GLU A 34 36.90 25.88 2.41
C GLU A 34 37.42 26.27 1.02
N GLU A 35 37.27 25.41 0.01
CA GLU A 35 37.68 25.71 -1.37
C GLU A 35 36.90 26.92 -1.93
N ILE A 36 35.58 26.99 -1.71
CA ILE A 36 34.76 28.14 -2.12
C ILE A 36 35.23 29.43 -1.42
N GLU A 37 35.44 29.38 -0.12
CA GLU A 37 35.91 30.54 0.65
C GLU A 37 37.29 31.02 0.21
N ASP A 38 38.24 30.11 -0.02
CA ASP A 38 39.57 30.44 -0.48
C ASP A 38 39.55 31.07 -1.88
N HIS A 39 38.77 30.50 -2.80
CA HIS A 39 38.57 31.09 -4.13
C HIS A 39 38.05 32.53 -4.05
N PHE A 40 37.01 32.79 -3.24
CA PHE A 40 36.48 34.16 -3.08
C PHE A 40 37.46 35.11 -2.38
N ARG A 41 38.21 34.63 -1.39
CA ARG A 41 39.27 35.41 -0.74
C ARG A 41 40.34 35.82 -1.75
N ARG A 42 40.77 34.89 -2.60
CA ARG A 42 41.76 35.14 -3.66
C ARG A 42 41.23 36.08 -4.75
N ILE A 43 39.96 35.97 -5.12
CA ILE A 43 39.29 36.90 -6.05
C ILE A 43 39.33 38.33 -5.51
N VAL A 44 38.97 38.52 -4.22
CA VAL A 44 39.00 39.85 -3.59
C VAL A 44 40.42 40.42 -3.59
N ALA A 45 41.41 39.61 -3.20
CA ALA A 45 42.81 40.03 -3.21
C ALA A 45 43.30 40.43 -4.62
N LEU A 46 42.98 39.62 -5.64
CA LEU A 46 43.31 39.92 -7.04
C LEU A 46 42.67 41.23 -7.50
N ARG A 47 41.40 41.47 -7.15
CA ARG A 47 40.68 42.71 -7.52
C ARG A 47 41.31 43.95 -6.89
N ILE A 48 41.75 43.87 -5.64
CA ILE A 48 42.46 44.96 -4.96
C ILE A 48 43.78 45.26 -5.68
N MET A 49 44.62 44.24 -5.92
CA MET A 49 45.91 44.41 -6.61
C MET A 49 45.73 44.93 -8.04
N VAL A 50 44.71 44.45 -8.77
CA VAL A 50 44.35 44.94 -10.10
C VAL A 50 43.98 46.42 -10.06
N ALA A 51 43.22 46.86 -9.05
CA ALA A 51 42.86 48.26 -8.88
C ALA A 51 44.09 49.13 -8.57
N GLU A 52 44.97 48.68 -7.68
CA GLU A 52 46.23 49.37 -7.33
C GLU A 52 47.15 49.54 -8.54
N LEU A 53 47.39 48.45 -9.29
CA LEU A 53 48.25 48.48 -10.47
C LEU A 53 47.65 49.32 -11.60
N THR A 54 46.32 49.33 -11.74
CA THR A 54 45.62 50.18 -12.72
C THR A 54 45.71 51.67 -12.38
N ALA A 55 45.83 52.02 -11.10
CA ALA A 55 45.94 53.41 -10.65
C ALA A 55 47.32 54.03 -10.92
N LEU A 56 48.34 53.22 -11.21
CA LEU A 56 49.68 53.71 -11.52
C LEU A 56 49.71 54.41 -12.90
N PRO A 57 50.36 55.57 -13.01
CA PRO A 57 50.48 56.27 -14.27
C PRO A 57 51.48 55.58 -15.21
N LYS A 58 51.25 55.67 -16.53
CA LYS A 58 52.13 55.16 -17.61
C LYS A 58 52.38 53.63 -17.51
N PRO A 59 51.35 52.79 -17.65
CA PRO A 59 51.51 51.34 -17.60
C PRO A 59 52.47 50.83 -18.70
N ASN A 60 53.38 49.92 -18.32
CA ASN A 60 54.28 49.25 -19.26
C ASN A 60 53.61 48.00 -19.89
N SER A 61 54.33 47.26 -20.74
CA SER A 61 53.80 46.05 -21.39
C SER A 61 53.50 44.93 -20.40
N ASP A 62 54.34 44.79 -19.37
CA ASP A 62 54.23 43.73 -18.38
C ASP A 62 53.06 44.00 -17.44
N ASP A 63 52.84 45.26 -17.05
CA ASP A 63 51.66 45.69 -16.29
C ASP A 63 50.36 45.31 -17.03
N ARG A 64 50.30 45.58 -18.35
CA ARG A 64 49.13 45.22 -19.15
C ARG A 64 48.91 43.71 -19.22
N LYS A 65 50.00 42.95 -19.35
CA LYS A 65 49.95 41.48 -19.41
C LYS A 65 49.48 40.89 -18.08
N ILE A 66 50.07 41.30 -16.96
CA ILE A 66 49.70 40.78 -15.63
C ILE A 66 48.28 41.18 -15.23
N LEU A 67 47.81 42.37 -15.64
CA LEU A 67 46.40 42.78 -15.47
C LEU A 67 45.44 41.88 -16.26
N ALA A 68 45.80 41.50 -17.50
CA ALA A 68 45.00 40.57 -18.30
C ALA A 68 44.96 39.18 -17.66
N ASP A 69 46.10 38.67 -17.21
CA ASP A 69 46.22 37.37 -16.54
C ASP A 69 45.46 37.33 -15.21
N ALA A 70 45.51 38.42 -14.44
CA ALA A 70 44.77 38.56 -13.17
C ALA A 70 43.26 38.58 -13.40
N LYS A 71 42.78 39.28 -14.44
CA LYS A 71 41.36 39.28 -14.83
C LYS A 71 40.92 37.88 -15.26
N ALA A 72 41.68 37.20 -16.13
CA ALA A 72 41.38 35.84 -16.56
C ALA A 72 41.36 34.85 -15.38
N THR A 73 42.31 35.00 -14.45
CA THR A 73 42.37 34.17 -13.23
C THR A 73 41.17 34.42 -12.33
N THR A 74 40.76 35.69 -12.16
CA THR A 74 39.57 36.06 -11.38
C THR A 74 38.31 35.39 -11.95
N SER A 75 38.06 35.51 -13.26
CA SER A 75 36.92 34.88 -13.91
C SER A 75 36.93 33.35 -13.81
N ARG A 76 38.12 32.73 -13.85
CA ARG A 76 38.25 31.27 -13.67
C ARG A 76 37.91 30.84 -12.25
N LEU A 77 38.39 31.57 -11.25
CA LEU A 77 38.08 31.28 -9.84
C LEU A 77 36.59 31.47 -9.55
N GLU A 78 35.98 32.52 -10.09
CA GLU A 78 34.54 32.78 -9.94
C GLU A 78 33.72 31.63 -10.50
N ARG A 79 34.04 31.20 -11.74
CA ARG A 79 33.35 30.08 -12.38
C ARG A 79 33.45 28.80 -11.55
N LYS A 80 34.65 28.45 -11.08
CA LYS A 80 34.87 27.25 -10.26
C LYS A 80 34.07 27.29 -8.96
N ALA A 81 34.08 28.44 -8.28
CA ALA A 81 33.33 28.62 -7.05
C ALA A 81 31.81 28.51 -7.29
N ASP A 82 31.30 29.14 -8.35
CA ASP A 82 29.88 29.10 -8.72
C ASP A 82 29.44 27.68 -9.14
N GLU A 83 30.27 26.94 -9.87
CA GLU A 83 30.02 25.54 -10.21
C GLU A 83 29.90 24.69 -8.95
N ARG A 84 30.79 24.89 -7.97
CA ARG A 84 30.73 24.15 -6.71
C ARG A 84 29.49 24.50 -5.89
N VAL A 85 29.13 25.77 -5.80
CA VAL A 85 27.89 26.21 -5.14
C VAL A 85 26.67 25.53 -5.75
N LYS A 86 26.59 25.46 -7.08
CA LYS A 86 25.47 24.79 -7.77
C LYS A 86 25.39 23.30 -7.47
N LEU A 87 26.53 22.62 -7.39
CA LEU A 87 26.56 21.20 -6.99
C LEU A 87 26.01 21.03 -5.57
N LEU A 88 26.40 21.89 -4.62
CA LEU A 88 25.86 21.85 -3.25
C LEU A 88 24.34 22.15 -3.22
N GLU A 89 23.87 23.10 -4.01
CA GLU A 89 22.44 23.39 -4.16
C GLU A 89 21.68 22.18 -4.72
N GLN A 90 22.24 21.47 -5.70
CA GLN A 90 21.66 20.24 -6.25
C GLN A 90 21.63 19.12 -5.22
N CYS A 91 22.73 18.87 -4.50
CA CYS A 91 22.76 17.87 -3.44
C CYS A 91 21.68 18.13 -2.38
N ALA A 92 21.48 19.39 -1.97
CA ALA A 92 20.44 19.75 -1.01
C ALA A 92 19.02 19.50 -1.56
N SER A 93 18.80 19.76 -2.86
CA SER A 93 17.51 19.48 -3.50
C SER A 93 17.20 17.99 -3.56
N GLU A 94 18.19 17.17 -3.96
CA GLU A 94 18.00 15.71 -4.06
C GLU A 94 17.80 15.07 -2.68
N ALA A 95 18.57 15.49 -1.67
CA ALA A 95 18.37 15.02 -0.29
C ALA A 95 16.94 15.29 0.19
N ARG A 96 16.34 16.43 -0.20
CA ARG A 96 14.96 16.75 0.11
C ARG A 96 13.96 15.88 -0.65
N HIS A 97 14.20 15.58 -1.93
CA HIS A 97 13.33 14.67 -2.67
C HIS A 97 13.32 13.26 -2.06
N ILE A 98 14.47 12.79 -1.58
CA ILE A 98 14.56 11.50 -0.87
C ILE A 98 13.74 11.56 0.43
N GLU A 99 13.85 12.63 1.19
CA GLU A 99 13.04 12.86 2.40
C GLU A 99 11.53 12.77 2.10
N ASP A 100 11.08 13.51 1.07
CA ASP A 100 9.67 13.52 0.66
C ASP A 100 9.22 12.11 0.21
N SER A 101 10.07 11.37 -0.49
CA SER A 101 9.81 9.98 -0.91
C SER A 101 9.69 9.04 0.29
N LEU A 102 10.62 9.10 1.24
CA LEU A 102 10.60 8.28 2.45
C LEU A 102 9.36 8.58 3.31
N GLN A 103 8.96 9.85 3.39
CA GLN A 103 7.74 10.23 4.09
C GLN A 103 6.50 9.66 3.41
N GLN A 104 6.43 9.73 2.08
CA GLN A 104 5.34 9.13 1.30
C GLN A 104 5.26 7.61 1.50
N GLU A 105 6.39 6.90 1.44
CA GLU A 105 6.45 5.44 1.66
C GLU A 105 5.92 5.06 3.05
N ARG A 106 6.27 5.84 4.09
CA ARG A 106 5.76 5.62 5.46
C ARG A 106 4.26 5.83 5.56
N ASP A 107 3.72 6.86 4.91
CA ASP A 107 2.30 7.15 4.94
C ASP A 107 1.49 6.10 4.18
N ASP A 108 2.02 5.59 3.06
CA ASP A 108 1.42 4.47 2.33
C ASP A 108 1.44 3.18 3.15
N ALA A 109 2.53 2.89 3.85
CA ALA A 109 2.61 1.74 4.76
C ALA A 109 1.60 1.84 5.92
N ARG A 110 1.45 3.03 6.52
CA ARG A 110 0.43 3.29 7.56
C ARG A 110 -0.98 3.10 7.02
N LEU A 111 -1.27 3.59 5.82
CA LEU A 111 -2.57 3.44 5.19
C LEU A 111 -2.89 1.98 4.87
N ALA A 112 -1.92 1.23 4.36
CA ALA A 112 -2.07 -0.21 4.09
C ALA A 112 -2.38 -0.99 5.37
N ALA A 113 -1.62 -0.74 6.45
CA ALA A 113 -1.86 -1.36 7.75
C ALA A 113 -3.24 -1.01 8.33
N ALA A 114 -3.67 0.26 8.21
CA ALA A 114 -5.00 0.69 8.64
C ALA A 114 -6.12 0.00 7.84
N ARG A 115 -5.92 -0.17 6.53
CA ARG A 115 -6.87 -0.88 5.66
C ARG A 115 -6.95 -2.36 6.04
N GLU A 116 -5.82 -3.02 6.24
CA GLU A 116 -5.77 -4.42 6.67
C GLU A 116 -6.49 -4.62 8.01
N LYS A 117 -6.22 -3.77 8.99
CA LYS A 117 -6.91 -3.80 10.29
C LYS A 117 -8.42 -3.65 10.13
N LEU A 118 -8.87 -2.64 9.37
CA LEU A 118 -10.30 -2.40 9.17
C LEU A 118 -10.97 -3.54 8.43
N HIS A 119 -10.29 -4.13 7.44
CA HIS A 119 -10.77 -5.32 6.74
C HIS A 119 -10.91 -6.51 7.69
N GLY A 120 -9.93 -6.74 8.57
CA GLY A 120 -10.00 -7.77 9.61
C GLY A 120 -11.17 -7.56 10.56
N ASP A 121 -11.33 -6.34 11.10
CA ASP A 121 -12.42 -5.98 11.99
C ASP A 121 -13.79 -6.16 11.31
N LEU A 122 -13.92 -5.75 10.05
CA LEU A 122 -15.15 -5.91 9.27
C LEU A 122 -15.46 -7.38 8.96
N ALA A 123 -14.45 -8.17 8.57
CA ALA A 123 -14.61 -9.61 8.34
C ALA A 123 -15.04 -10.33 9.61
N ALA A 124 -14.49 -9.97 10.78
CA ALA A 124 -14.93 -10.48 12.06
C ALA A 124 -16.39 -10.09 12.38
N MET A 125 -16.86 -8.90 12.01
CA MET A 125 -18.27 -8.52 12.19
C MET A 125 -19.22 -9.28 11.26
N ILE A 126 -18.85 -9.48 10.00
CA ILE A 126 -19.70 -10.15 9.01
C ILE A 126 -19.72 -11.67 9.26
N TYR A 127 -18.57 -12.28 9.54
CA TYR A 127 -18.42 -13.74 9.58
C TYR A 127 -18.12 -14.29 10.99
N GLY A 128 -17.64 -13.47 11.93
CA GLY A 128 -17.20 -13.90 13.25
C GLY A 128 -18.33 -14.25 14.22
N ALA A 129 -19.59 -13.99 13.87
CA ALA A 129 -20.75 -14.54 14.58
C ALA A 129 -21.19 -15.92 14.03
N GLU A 130 -20.73 -16.33 12.83
CA GLU A 130 -21.22 -17.53 12.15
C GLU A 130 -20.28 -18.74 12.23
N SER A 131 -19.06 -18.59 12.76
CA SER A 131 -18.06 -19.67 12.82
C SER A 131 -17.96 -20.44 14.13
N THR A 132 -18.94 -20.33 15.04
CA THR A 132 -19.02 -21.21 16.23
C THR A 132 -20.38 -21.88 16.42
N ALA A 133 -20.94 -22.43 15.34
CA ALA A 133 -21.83 -23.59 15.37
C ALA A 133 -22.09 -24.01 13.91
N PRO A 134 -22.23 -25.31 13.58
CA PRO A 134 -23.03 -25.66 12.41
C PRO A 134 -24.42 -25.08 12.66
N SER A 135 -24.81 -24.05 11.89
CA SER A 135 -26.16 -23.49 11.91
C SER A 135 -27.13 -24.45 11.22
N SER A 136 -27.32 -25.62 11.83
CA SER A 136 -28.54 -26.40 11.70
C SER A 136 -29.56 -25.92 12.74
N SER A 137 -29.69 -24.61 12.91
CA SER A 137 -30.88 -24.02 13.51
C SER A 137 -31.83 -23.71 12.36
N GLU A 138 -32.60 -24.73 11.98
CA GLU A 138 -33.84 -24.55 11.21
C GLU A 138 -34.55 -23.31 11.77
N SER A 139 -34.80 -22.31 10.92
CA SER A 139 -35.41 -21.05 11.36
C SER A 139 -36.63 -21.37 12.21
N GLY A 140 -36.83 -20.66 13.33
CA GLY A 140 -38.01 -20.88 14.16
C GLY A 140 -39.31 -20.76 13.35
N ALA A 141 -39.30 -19.95 12.29
CA ALA A 141 -40.39 -19.87 11.33
C ALA A 141 -40.55 -21.15 10.49
N ASP A 142 -39.46 -21.71 9.96
CA ASP A 142 -39.47 -22.95 9.18
C ASP A 142 -39.92 -24.14 10.03
N ALA A 143 -39.45 -24.22 11.27
CA ALA A 143 -39.84 -25.25 12.22
C ALA A 143 -41.33 -25.15 12.65
N VAL A 144 -41.90 -23.94 12.63
CA VAL A 144 -43.34 -23.72 12.84
C VAL A 144 -44.13 -24.09 11.59
N ILE A 145 -43.67 -23.71 10.40
CA ILE A 145 -44.31 -24.06 9.12
C ILE A 145 -44.34 -25.59 8.94
N ALA A 146 -43.23 -26.28 9.20
CA ALA A 146 -43.15 -27.73 9.14
C ALA A 146 -44.15 -28.41 10.09
N ARG A 147 -44.26 -27.93 11.33
CA ARG A 147 -45.25 -28.45 12.30
C ARG A 147 -46.69 -28.17 11.88
N VAL A 148 -46.98 -27.00 11.32
CA VAL A 148 -48.31 -26.66 10.81
C VAL A 148 -48.69 -27.54 9.61
N GLN A 149 -47.75 -27.84 8.73
CA GLN A 149 -47.96 -28.75 7.60
C GLN A 149 -48.24 -30.17 8.09
N ALA A 150 -47.41 -30.70 8.99
CA ALA A 150 -47.62 -32.02 9.60
C ALA A 150 -48.97 -32.11 10.32
N TYR A 151 -49.38 -31.07 11.05
CA TYR A 151 -50.69 -31.04 11.70
C TYR A 151 -51.86 -31.08 10.69
N ARG A 152 -51.75 -30.34 9.58
CA ARG A 152 -52.77 -30.34 8.52
C ARG A 152 -52.86 -31.70 7.83
N GLU A 153 -51.73 -32.37 7.62
CA GLU A 153 -51.68 -33.70 7.03
C GLU A 153 -52.36 -34.75 7.91
N ILE A 154 -52.01 -34.79 9.21
CA ILE A 154 -52.66 -35.67 10.20
C ILE A 154 -54.16 -35.41 10.27
N LYS A 155 -54.58 -34.14 10.27
CA LYS A 155 -56.00 -33.78 10.30
C LYS A 155 -56.72 -34.24 9.04
N GLY A 156 -56.10 -34.07 7.86
CA GLY A 156 -56.65 -34.52 6.59
C GLY A 156 -56.76 -36.05 6.49
N GLU A 157 -55.81 -36.79 7.06
CA GLU A 157 -55.88 -38.25 7.17
C GLU A 157 -57.00 -38.70 8.12
N LEU A 158 -57.18 -38.02 9.25
CA LEU A 158 -58.25 -38.32 10.19
C LEU A 158 -59.64 -38.07 9.59
N GLU A 159 -59.79 -37.00 8.80
CA GLU A 159 -61.04 -36.69 8.09
C GLU A 159 -61.32 -37.71 6.97
N ARG A 160 -60.30 -38.12 6.20
CA ARG A 160 -60.43 -39.21 5.21
C ARG A 160 -60.81 -40.54 5.85
N ALA A 161 -60.15 -40.93 6.94
CA ALA A 161 -60.48 -42.14 7.69
C ALA A 161 -61.91 -42.11 8.27
N ARG A 162 -62.44 -40.92 8.60
CA ARG A 162 -63.83 -40.75 9.04
C ARG A 162 -64.85 -40.88 7.91
N VAL A 163 -64.50 -40.44 6.71
CA VAL A 163 -65.35 -40.63 5.52
C VAL A 163 -65.35 -42.09 5.09
N ASP A 164 -64.21 -42.78 5.14
CA ASP A 164 -64.10 -44.20 4.81
C ASP A 164 -64.89 -45.09 5.79
N VAL A 165 -64.86 -44.80 7.10
CA VAL A 165 -65.67 -45.52 8.11
C VAL A 165 -67.18 -45.31 7.87
N ASN A 166 -67.60 -44.13 7.43
CA ASN A 166 -69.01 -43.88 7.08
C ASN A 166 -69.43 -44.51 5.73
N ALA A 167 -68.50 -44.81 4.83
CA ALA A 167 -68.78 -45.50 3.58
C ALA A 167 -68.85 -47.04 3.74
N VAL A 168 -68.13 -47.61 4.72
CA VAL A 168 -68.13 -49.06 5.02
C VAL A 168 -69.44 -49.53 5.67
N ASP A 169 -70.23 -48.65 6.28
CA ASP A 169 -71.57 -48.99 6.80
C ASP A 169 -72.66 -49.00 5.71
N SER A 170 -72.37 -48.55 4.48
CA SER A 170 -73.34 -48.54 3.38
C SER A 170 -73.18 -49.66 2.33
N ASP A 171 -72.17 -50.53 2.44
CA ASP A 171 -71.88 -51.49 1.36
C ASP A 171 -71.42 -52.88 1.84
N LYS A 172 -72.26 -53.53 2.66
CA LYS A 172 -72.18 -54.97 2.93
C LYS A 172 -73.47 -55.69 2.53
N ASN A 173 -73.67 -55.83 1.22
CA ASN A 173 -74.39 -56.96 0.64
C ASN A 173 -73.96 -57.17 -0.83
N ASP A 174 -72.91 -57.95 -1.09
CA ASP A 174 -73.05 -59.19 -1.87
C ASP A 174 -71.77 -60.05 -1.87
N SER A 175 -72.03 -61.34 -1.93
CA SER A 175 -71.25 -62.56 -2.17
C SER A 175 -69.91 -62.42 -2.94
N SER A 176 -68.82 -63.02 -2.47
CA SER A 176 -68.38 -64.45 -2.52
C SER A 176 -67.49 -64.78 -3.74
N HIS A 177 -66.39 -65.48 -3.43
CA HIS A 177 -65.57 -66.33 -4.31
C HIS A 177 -64.75 -65.61 -5.41
N ASP A 178 -63.50 -65.98 -5.73
CA ASP A 178 -62.62 -67.08 -5.34
C ASP A 178 -61.21 -66.78 -5.90
N SER A 179 -60.20 -67.34 -5.23
CA SER A 179 -58.96 -67.87 -5.81
C SER A 179 -57.88 -66.97 -6.44
N SER A 180 -56.73 -67.10 -5.79
CA SER A 180 -55.50 -67.67 -6.38
C SER A 180 -54.34 -66.73 -6.74
N ALA A 181 -53.26 -66.97 -5.98
CA ALA A 181 -51.90 -67.28 -6.44
C ALA A 181 -50.94 -66.12 -6.76
N SER A 182 -49.95 -66.03 -5.86
CA SER A 182 -48.50 -66.05 -6.12
C SER A 182 -47.89 -65.07 -7.13
N GLY A 183 -46.89 -64.30 -6.68
CA GLY A 183 -45.99 -63.62 -7.60
C GLY A 183 -44.94 -62.76 -6.89
N ILE A 184 -43.98 -63.42 -6.25
CA ILE A 184 -42.73 -62.80 -5.82
C ILE A 184 -42.06 -62.13 -7.02
N SER A 185 -41.69 -60.86 -6.89
CA SER A 185 -40.54 -60.29 -7.60
C SER A 185 -40.02 -59.06 -6.86
N SER A 186 -39.24 -59.31 -5.81
CA SER A 186 -38.16 -58.40 -5.46
C SER A 186 -36.96 -58.73 -6.36
N SER A 187 -36.84 -58.04 -7.48
CA SER A 187 -35.66 -58.03 -8.36
C SER A 187 -35.80 -56.78 -9.23
N LEU A 188 -34.95 -55.75 -9.19
CA LEU A 188 -33.50 -55.78 -9.11
C LEU A 188 -32.99 -54.59 -8.28
N ARG A 189 -32.32 -54.92 -7.18
CA ARG A 189 -31.27 -54.09 -6.58
C ARG A 189 -30.00 -54.42 -7.39
N GLY A 190 -29.38 -53.46 -8.07
CA GLY A 190 -28.14 -53.75 -8.78
C GLY A 190 -27.60 -52.63 -9.68
N ALA A 191 -26.89 -51.69 -9.08
CA ALA A 191 -25.73 -51.07 -9.72
C ALA A 191 -24.72 -50.67 -8.63
N TRP A 192 -23.95 -51.65 -8.17
CA TRP A 192 -22.66 -51.45 -7.51
C TRP A 192 -21.60 -52.20 -8.30
N LYS A 193 -20.75 -51.47 -9.03
CA LYS A 193 -19.35 -51.78 -9.43
C LYS A 193 -18.94 -50.71 -10.45
N TRP A 194 -17.82 -50.01 -10.30
CA TRP A 194 -16.47 -50.56 -10.17
C TRP A 194 -15.54 -49.73 -9.26
N ILE A 195 -14.45 -50.40 -8.86
CA ILE A 195 -13.29 -49.94 -8.07
C ILE A 195 -12.21 -49.35 -9.00
N THR A 196 -11.46 -48.36 -8.47
CA THR A 196 -10.24 -47.65 -8.95
C THR A 196 -10.33 -46.74 -10.19
N GLU A 197 -10.25 -45.43 -9.94
CA GLU A 197 -9.03 -44.61 -10.14
C GLU A 197 -8.78 -43.76 -8.89
#